data_AF-A0A351TKJ9-F1
#
_entry.id   AF-A0A351TKJ9-F1
#
_cell.length_a   1.000
_cell.length_b   1.000
_cell.length_c   1.000
_cell.angle_alpha   90.00
_cell.angle_beta   90.00
_cell.angle_gamma   90.00
#
_symmetry.space_group_name_H-M   'P 1'
#
loop_
_entity.id
_entity.type
_entity.pdbx_description
1 polymer ?
#
loop_
_entity_poly.entity_id
_entity_poly.type
_entity_poly.pdbx_seq_one_letter_code
_entity_poly.pdbx_strand_id
1 'polypeptide(L)'
;MKQNFVTKWIAAGMAACMLLGSMVQGGLSTEAADTAEKPMLTIACLSDLHNQESLIEGDVEDVKLRGVVDATLKAIKEEEEIDMMILCGDYTSDSTDIPQENWLKIREIIAESTRNAFPDDAVEHPVLWVNGNHEYEITREYNAGDYYTYPMKDDVGELPPEDCFYESTYDGKYDLLAAYYYELYGFDFLCLNTGNFIYEYPDGSGGYTGYEYSLESVQWIKQKLDEIYEENKDKTVFFIMHMPFDDSNSINRGKGLDESAQSTILLKKTLAEHPNLITLYGHDHGKDSAYIRTDTAQRVTQYDINGKK
;
A
#
# COMPACT_ATOMS: atom_id res chain seq x y z
N MET A 1 75.11 -45.91 -29.51
CA MET A 1 74.56 -47.15 -28.92
C MET A 1 73.27 -46.77 -28.20
N LYS A 2 72.05 -47.15 -28.56
CA LYS A 2 71.42 -48.08 -29.53
C LYS A 2 70.22 -47.33 -30.16
N GLN A 3 70.17 -47.18 -31.50
CA GLN A 3 69.19 -47.78 -32.44
C GLN A 3 67.71 -47.65 -32.02
N ASN A 4 66.92 -46.76 -32.65
CA ASN A 4 66.22 -46.82 -33.96
C ASN A 4 64.84 -47.48 -33.90
N PHE A 5 63.80 -46.78 -34.35
CA PHE A 5 62.74 -47.22 -35.30
C PHE A 5 61.84 -45.97 -35.57
N VAL A 6 61.98 -45.23 -36.68
CA VAL A 6 61.45 -45.47 -38.05
C VAL A 6 59.92 -45.24 -38.12
N THR A 7 59.48 -44.03 -38.54
CA THR A 7 58.84 -43.66 -39.85
C THR A 7 57.33 -44.04 -39.97
N LYS A 8 56.37 -43.34 -40.60
CA LYS A 8 56.33 -42.49 -41.81
C LYS A 8 55.05 -41.59 -41.88
N TRP A 9 55.22 -40.36 -42.42
CA TRP A 9 54.52 -39.66 -43.54
C TRP A 9 52.98 -39.57 -43.62
N ILE A 10 52.30 -38.61 -44.27
CA ILE A 10 52.43 -37.21 -44.79
C ILE A 10 51.06 -36.91 -45.45
N ALA A 11 50.56 -35.68 -45.39
CA ALA A 11 49.96 -34.89 -46.51
C ALA A 11 49.20 -33.69 -45.89
N ALA A 12 49.66 -32.43 -45.97
CA ALA A 12 49.89 -31.57 -47.13
C ALA A 12 48.61 -31.21 -47.90
N GLY A 13 48.23 -29.93 -47.86
CA GLY A 13 47.17 -29.36 -48.68
C GLY A 13 46.91 -27.87 -48.41
N MET A 14 47.81 -27.01 -48.89
CA MET A 14 47.66 -25.56 -49.01
C MET A 14 46.40 -25.16 -49.79
N ALA A 15 45.76 -24.04 -49.43
CA ALA A 15 45.83 -22.78 -50.21
C ALA A 15 44.74 -21.78 -49.79
N ALA A 16 45.17 -20.54 -49.60
CA ALA A 16 44.33 -19.36 -49.42
C ALA A 16 43.69 -18.92 -50.75
N CYS A 17 42.54 -18.25 -50.67
CA CYS A 17 42.21 -17.08 -51.49
C CYS A 17 40.97 -16.38 -50.93
N MET A 18 41.13 -15.09 -50.61
CA MET A 18 40.04 -14.17 -50.32
C MET A 18 39.20 -13.93 -51.57
N LEU A 19 37.88 -13.77 -51.41
CA LEU A 19 37.08 -12.88 -52.25
C LEU A 19 35.83 -12.44 -51.48
N LEU A 20 35.73 -11.13 -51.28
CA LEU A 20 34.56 -10.40 -50.79
C LEU A 20 33.39 -10.57 -51.77
N GLY A 21 32.21 -10.83 -51.23
CA GLY A 21 30.94 -10.83 -51.96
C GLY A 21 29.78 -10.85 -50.98
N SER A 22 29.16 -9.70 -50.79
CA SER A 22 27.95 -9.47 -50.00
C SER A 22 26.78 -10.39 -50.41
N MET A 23 26.18 -11.07 -49.44
CA MET A 23 24.73 -11.29 -49.41
C MET A 23 24.23 -11.31 -47.97
N VAL A 24 23.24 -10.47 -47.74
CA VAL A 24 22.34 -10.45 -46.59
C VAL A 24 21.61 -11.79 -46.53
N GLN A 25 21.72 -12.49 -45.40
CA GLN A 25 20.70 -13.43 -44.98
C GLN A 25 20.71 -13.49 -43.46
N GLY A 26 19.56 -13.09 -42.88
CA GLY A 26 19.35 -12.93 -41.46
C GLY A 26 19.70 -14.18 -40.68
N GLY A 27 20.68 -14.04 -39.79
CA GLY A 27 20.77 -14.86 -38.59
C GLY A 27 19.86 -14.23 -37.54
N LEU A 28 18.75 -14.88 -37.26
CA LEU A 28 17.96 -14.68 -36.05
C LEU A 28 18.92 -14.80 -34.84
N SER A 29 19.29 -13.67 -34.26
CA SER A 29 19.79 -13.65 -32.89
C SER A 29 18.59 -13.89 -31.98
N THR A 30 18.37 -15.15 -31.60
CA THR A 30 17.54 -15.48 -30.44
C THR A 30 18.34 -15.18 -29.18
N GLU A 31 18.55 -13.89 -28.92
CA GLU A 31 18.69 -13.37 -27.57
C GLU A 31 17.45 -12.52 -27.34
N ALA A 32 16.33 -13.17 -27.01
CA ALA A 32 15.33 -12.51 -26.20
C ALA A 32 15.99 -12.39 -24.81
N ALA A 33 16.83 -11.36 -24.67
CA ALA A 33 17.20 -10.86 -23.36
C ALA A 33 15.90 -10.30 -22.79
N ASP A 34 15.24 -11.11 -22.00
CA ASP A 34 14.21 -10.69 -21.06
C ASP A 34 14.92 -9.86 -19.98
N THR A 35 15.42 -8.67 -20.35
CA THR A 35 15.80 -7.67 -19.37
C THR A 35 14.50 -7.09 -18.88
N ALA A 36 13.86 -7.77 -17.94
CA ALA A 36 12.79 -7.20 -17.16
C ALA A 36 13.30 -5.84 -16.65
N GLU A 37 12.69 -4.76 -17.13
CA GLU A 37 13.06 -3.41 -16.72
C GLU A 37 12.80 -3.31 -15.21
N LYS A 38 13.82 -2.90 -14.43
CA LYS A 38 13.64 -2.76 -12.99
C LYS A 38 12.54 -1.71 -12.74
N PRO A 39 11.51 -2.01 -11.93
CA PRO A 39 10.47 -1.03 -11.62
C PRO A 39 11.08 0.24 -11.00
N MET A 40 10.47 1.39 -11.30
CA MET A 40 10.87 2.67 -10.69
C MET A 40 10.54 2.73 -9.19
N LEU A 41 9.51 1.98 -8.78
CA LEU A 41 9.04 1.88 -7.41
C LEU A 41 8.26 0.56 -7.27
N THR A 42 8.61 -0.24 -6.27
CA THR A 42 7.85 -1.44 -5.87
C THR A 42 7.17 -1.17 -4.53
N ILE A 43 5.84 -1.25 -4.52
CA ILE A 43 5.00 -0.96 -3.34
C ILE A 43 4.34 -2.25 -2.85
N ALA A 44 4.59 -2.65 -1.61
CA ALA A 44 3.75 -3.63 -0.92
C ALA A 44 2.52 -2.92 -0.32
N CYS A 45 1.32 -3.38 -0.65
CA CYS A 45 0.08 -2.86 -0.06
C CYS A 45 -0.59 -3.96 0.77
N LEU A 46 -0.79 -3.73 2.06
CA LEU A 46 -1.54 -4.63 2.93
C LEU A 46 -2.67 -3.86 3.62
N SER A 47 -3.74 -4.55 3.92
CA SER A 47 -4.91 -4.02 4.62
C SER A 47 -5.56 -5.16 5.40
N ASP A 48 -6.39 -4.82 6.38
CA ASP A 48 -7.29 -5.79 7.01
C ASP A 48 -6.54 -6.96 7.65
N LEU A 49 -5.46 -6.64 8.37
CA LEU A 49 -4.65 -7.62 9.11
C LEU A 49 -5.51 -8.34 10.15
N HIS A 50 -6.42 -7.59 10.78
CA HIS A 50 -7.42 -8.09 11.74
C HIS A 50 -6.76 -9.00 12.79
N ASN A 51 -5.81 -8.46 13.56
CA ASN A 51 -5.33 -9.11 14.77
C ASN A 51 -6.51 -9.27 15.73
N GLN A 52 -7.00 -10.50 15.84
CA GLN A 52 -8.19 -10.83 16.61
C GLN A 52 -7.97 -10.61 18.11
N GLU A 53 -9.03 -10.24 18.81
CA GLU A 53 -9.05 -9.96 20.26
C GLU A 53 -8.30 -11.03 21.08
N SER A 54 -8.56 -12.32 20.83
CA SER A 54 -7.88 -13.44 21.52
C SER A 54 -6.35 -13.50 21.39
N LEU A 55 -5.76 -12.74 20.44
CA LEU A 55 -4.31 -12.63 20.26
C LEU A 55 -3.72 -11.44 21.03
N ILE A 56 -4.58 -10.55 21.57
CA ILE A 56 -4.19 -9.27 22.16
C ILE A 56 -4.87 -8.96 23.50
N GLU A 57 -5.86 -9.74 23.97
CA GLU A 57 -6.60 -9.48 25.22
C GLU A 57 -5.91 -10.03 26.49
N GLY A 58 -4.95 -10.95 26.34
CA GLY A 58 -4.31 -11.67 27.43
C GLY A 58 -3.22 -10.88 28.19
N ASP A 59 -2.31 -11.58 28.85
CA ASP A 59 -1.12 -10.95 29.43
C ASP A 59 -0.26 -10.34 28.30
N VAL A 60 0.38 -9.19 28.56
CA VAL A 60 1.16 -8.46 27.53
C VAL A 60 2.25 -9.31 26.85
N GLU A 61 2.81 -10.28 27.57
CA GLU A 61 3.83 -11.22 27.06
C GLU A 61 3.27 -12.26 26.08
N ASP A 62 1.95 -12.49 26.09
CA ASP A 62 1.25 -13.43 25.21
C ASP A 62 0.70 -12.77 23.93
N VAL A 63 0.80 -11.44 23.84
CA VAL A 63 0.38 -10.65 22.67
C VAL A 63 1.19 -11.07 21.45
N LYS A 64 0.50 -11.38 20.35
CA LYS A 64 1.15 -11.92 19.15
C LYS A 64 0.51 -11.49 17.85
N LEU A 65 1.34 -11.44 16.81
CA LEU A 65 0.88 -11.24 15.44
C LEU A 65 0.13 -12.47 14.93
N ARG A 66 -0.94 -12.24 14.17
CA ARG A 66 -1.64 -13.30 13.45
C ARG A 66 -0.68 -13.97 12.47
N GLY A 67 -0.54 -15.29 12.55
CA GLY A 67 0.49 -16.03 11.79
C GLY A 67 0.41 -15.88 10.27
N VAL A 68 -0.77 -15.62 9.70
CA VAL A 68 -0.90 -15.35 8.26
C VAL A 68 -0.28 -14.01 7.85
N VAL A 69 -0.35 -12.99 8.72
CA VAL A 69 0.27 -11.68 8.47
C VAL A 69 1.79 -11.82 8.49
N ASP A 70 2.33 -12.49 9.51
CA ASP A 70 3.76 -12.81 9.59
C ASP A 70 4.26 -13.60 8.38
N ALA A 71 3.51 -14.62 7.93
CA ALA A 71 3.86 -15.40 6.75
C ALA A 71 3.86 -14.54 5.47
N THR A 72 2.88 -13.64 5.30
CA THR A 72 2.83 -12.73 4.14
C THR A 72 4.01 -11.77 4.13
N LEU A 73 4.37 -11.18 5.28
CA LEU A 73 5.51 -10.26 5.37
C LEU A 73 6.85 -10.96 5.08
N LYS A 74 6.99 -12.22 5.50
CA LYS A 74 8.14 -13.06 5.14
C LYS A 74 8.19 -13.37 3.65
N ALA A 75 7.05 -13.71 3.05
CA ALA A 75 6.97 -13.95 1.60
C ALA A 75 7.36 -12.69 0.82
N ILE A 76 6.87 -11.51 1.23
CA ILE A 76 7.29 -10.22 0.63
C ILE A 76 8.80 -10.06 0.72
N LYS A 77 9.43 -10.32 1.88
CA LYS A 77 10.89 -10.24 2.03
C LYS A 77 11.65 -11.19 1.10
N GLU A 78 11.15 -12.41 0.95
CA GLU A 78 11.83 -13.48 0.22
C GLU A 78 11.64 -13.37 -1.30
N GLU A 79 10.51 -12.83 -1.73
CA GLU A 79 10.05 -12.87 -3.13
C GLU A 79 10.05 -11.51 -3.81
N GLU A 80 9.98 -10.40 -3.06
CA GLU A 80 9.78 -9.05 -3.59
C GLU A 80 10.89 -8.08 -3.14
N GLU A 81 11.41 -7.26 -4.07
CA GLU A 81 12.33 -6.15 -3.74
C GLU A 81 11.52 -4.86 -3.54
N ILE A 82 10.89 -4.71 -2.37
CA ILE A 82 10.04 -3.55 -2.08
C ILE A 82 10.86 -2.30 -1.73
N ASP A 83 10.38 -1.15 -2.20
CA ASP A 83 10.92 0.18 -1.86
C ASP A 83 10.10 0.86 -0.75
N MET A 84 8.83 0.47 -0.61
CA MET A 84 7.93 1.00 0.41
C MET A 84 6.78 0.05 0.72
N MET A 85 6.13 0.28 1.85
CA MET A 85 4.91 -0.40 2.24
C MET A 85 3.79 0.58 2.56
N ILE A 86 2.57 0.23 2.17
CA ILE A 86 1.34 0.93 2.54
C ILE A 86 0.50 -0.05 3.36
N LEU A 87 0.19 0.37 4.58
CA LEU A 87 -0.77 -0.28 5.45
C LEU A 87 -2.08 0.50 5.41
N CYS A 88 -3.14 -0.14 4.94
CA CYS A 88 -4.42 0.48 4.61
C CYS A 88 -5.52 0.16 5.64
N GLY A 89 -5.19 0.14 6.93
CA GLY A 89 -6.16 0.09 8.02
C GLY A 89 -6.59 -1.30 8.46
N ASP A 90 -7.36 -1.33 9.55
CA ASP A 90 -7.90 -2.54 10.18
C ASP A 90 -6.81 -3.50 10.66
N TYR A 91 -5.92 -2.98 11.50
CA TYR A 91 -4.79 -3.71 12.09
C TYR A 91 -5.25 -4.60 13.22
N THR A 92 -6.12 -4.05 14.07
CA THR A 92 -6.85 -4.81 15.10
C THR A 92 -8.23 -5.15 14.55
N SER A 93 -8.74 -6.34 14.90
CA SER A 93 -10.10 -6.74 14.51
C SER A 93 -11.17 -6.00 15.35
N ASP A 94 -12.40 -6.51 15.39
CA ASP A 94 -13.54 -6.11 16.25
C ASP A 94 -13.23 -6.26 17.77
N SER A 95 -12.05 -5.81 18.19
CA SER A 95 -11.51 -5.92 19.54
C SER A 95 -11.95 -4.70 20.31
N THR A 96 -12.42 -4.89 21.53
CA THR A 96 -12.90 -3.80 22.39
C THR A 96 -12.24 -3.92 23.76
N ASP A 97 -12.10 -2.81 24.48
CA ASP A 97 -11.57 -2.76 25.85
C ASP A 97 -10.15 -3.38 26.00
N ILE A 98 -9.33 -3.31 24.95
CA ILE A 98 -7.95 -3.78 24.99
C ILE A 98 -7.11 -2.90 25.93
N PRO A 99 -6.32 -3.49 26.85
CA PRO A 99 -5.38 -2.73 27.67
C PRO A 99 -4.38 -1.95 26.81
N GLN A 100 -4.06 -0.71 27.20
CA GLN A 100 -3.15 0.14 26.44
C GLN A 100 -1.79 -0.52 26.19
N GLU A 101 -1.25 -1.24 27.18
CA GLU A 101 0.03 -1.94 27.04
C GLU A 101 -0.02 -3.04 25.97
N ASN A 102 -1.14 -3.73 25.82
CA ASN A 102 -1.32 -4.76 24.80
C ASN A 102 -1.47 -4.15 23.41
N TRP A 103 -2.23 -3.06 23.27
CA TRP A 103 -2.32 -2.31 22.01
C TRP A 103 -0.96 -1.75 21.58
N LEU A 104 -0.22 -1.15 22.52
CA LEU A 104 1.15 -0.69 22.28
C LEU A 104 2.05 -1.85 21.84
N LYS A 105 1.91 -3.03 22.48
CA LYS A 105 2.70 -4.20 22.16
C LYS A 105 2.41 -4.75 20.78
N ILE A 106 1.14 -4.89 20.39
CA ILE A 106 0.82 -5.36 19.04
C ILE A 106 1.24 -4.35 17.97
N ARG A 107 1.09 -3.04 18.24
CA ARG A 107 1.59 -1.97 17.36
C ARG A 107 3.10 -2.07 17.14
N GLU A 108 3.87 -2.35 18.20
CA GLU A 108 5.32 -2.61 18.11
C GLU A 108 5.62 -3.86 17.26
N ILE A 109 4.95 -4.98 17.53
CA ILE A 109 5.17 -6.23 16.79
C ILE A 109 4.85 -6.06 15.29
N ILE A 110 3.76 -5.38 14.94
CA ILE A 110 3.42 -5.10 13.54
C ILE A 110 4.52 -4.24 12.90
N ALA A 111 4.93 -3.14 13.56
CA ALA A 111 5.98 -2.26 13.06
C ALA A 111 7.32 -2.98 12.82
N GLU A 112 7.75 -3.83 13.75
CA GLU A 112 8.96 -4.64 13.57
C GLU A 112 8.80 -5.61 12.40
N SER A 113 7.64 -6.24 12.28
CA SER A 113 7.38 -7.21 11.21
C SER A 113 7.35 -6.55 9.83
N THR A 114 6.78 -5.35 9.69
CA THR A 114 6.76 -4.61 8.42
C THR A 114 8.15 -4.13 8.04
N ARG A 115 8.94 -3.59 8.98
CA ARG A 115 10.34 -3.21 8.74
C ARG A 115 11.17 -4.41 8.30
N ASN A 116 10.96 -5.57 8.91
CA ASN A 116 11.66 -6.79 8.53
C ASN A 116 11.30 -7.31 7.13
N ALA A 117 10.21 -6.83 6.52
CA ALA A 117 9.78 -7.24 5.18
C ALA A 117 10.60 -6.61 4.05
N PHE A 118 11.40 -5.58 4.33
CA PHE A 118 12.26 -4.95 3.34
C PHE A 118 13.54 -5.77 3.08
N PRO A 119 14.22 -5.52 1.94
CA PRO A 119 15.54 -6.10 1.65
C PRO A 119 16.55 -5.84 2.77
N ASP A 120 17.45 -6.80 3.04
CA ASP A 120 18.42 -6.71 4.15
C ASP A 120 19.43 -5.57 4.00
N ASP A 121 19.62 -5.06 2.78
CA ASP A 121 20.48 -3.92 2.46
C ASP A 121 19.71 -2.60 2.30
N ALA A 122 18.40 -2.59 2.56
CA ALA A 122 17.60 -1.37 2.57
C ALA A 122 18.09 -0.42 3.68
N VAL A 123 18.33 0.84 3.30
CA VAL A 123 18.75 1.88 4.24
C VAL A 123 17.55 2.47 4.97
N GLU A 124 16.42 2.55 4.30
CA GLU A 124 15.17 3.13 4.77
C GLU A 124 14.04 2.10 4.61
N HIS A 125 13.03 2.22 5.47
CA HIS A 125 11.90 1.29 5.54
C HIS A 125 10.59 2.08 5.53
N PRO A 126 10.29 2.88 4.49
CA PRO A 126 9.14 3.77 4.51
C PRO A 126 7.83 2.97 4.55
N VAL A 127 7.11 3.08 5.66
CA VAL A 127 5.79 2.49 5.85
C VAL A 127 4.77 3.60 6.08
N LEU A 128 3.81 3.73 5.16
CA LEU A 128 2.67 4.62 5.33
C LEU A 128 1.53 3.89 6.02
N TRP A 129 0.92 4.56 7.00
CA TRP A 129 -0.15 3.99 7.82
C TRP A 129 -1.43 4.77 7.61
N VAL A 130 -2.46 4.09 7.12
CA VAL A 130 -3.81 4.63 6.99
C VAL A 130 -4.73 3.92 7.96
N ASN A 131 -5.53 4.64 8.74
CA ASN A 131 -6.41 4.01 9.72
C ASN A 131 -7.68 3.47 9.06
N GLY A 132 -8.11 2.30 9.50
CA GLY A 132 -9.40 1.71 9.20
C GLY A 132 -10.44 2.03 10.28
N ASN A 133 -11.61 1.39 10.17
CA ASN A 133 -12.69 1.63 11.12
C ASN A 133 -12.42 0.99 12.49
N HIS A 134 -11.71 -0.14 12.52
CA HIS A 134 -11.51 -0.88 13.77
C HIS A 134 -10.50 -0.22 14.72
N GLU A 135 -9.60 0.64 14.23
CA GLU A 135 -8.68 1.39 15.10
C GLU A 135 -9.39 2.28 16.12
N TYR A 136 -10.64 2.68 15.85
CA TYR A 136 -11.44 3.50 16.76
C TYR A 136 -12.52 2.71 17.52
N GLU A 137 -12.62 1.40 17.29
CA GLU A 137 -13.49 0.48 18.06
C GLU A 137 -12.82 0.01 19.35
N ILE A 138 -11.48 0.04 19.40
CA ILE A 138 -10.70 -0.55 20.49
C ILE A 138 -11.05 0.04 21.85
N THR A 139 -10.99 1.36 21.99
CA THR A 139 -11.15 2.02 23.29
C THR A 139 -11.38 3.53 23.15
N ARG A 140 -11.70 4.17 24.28
CA ARG A 140 -11.73 5.63 24.47
C ARG A 140 -10.68 6.13 25.46
N GLU A 141 -9.95 5.23 26.10
CA GLU A 141 -9.00 5.62 27.15
C GLU A 141 -7.73 6.22 26.56
N TYR A 142 -7.30 5.75 25.39
CA TYR A 142 -6.11 6.19 24.66
C TYR A 142 -6.40 6.34 23.15
N ASN A 143 -5.50 7.01 22.42
CA ASN A 143 -5.61 7.18 20.98
C ASN A 143 -5.15 5.91 20.24
N ALA A 144 -6.08 5.00 20.02
CA ALA A 144 -5.84 3.72 19.32
C ALA A 144 -5.58 3.86 17.81
N GLY A 145 -5.90 5.03 17.23
CA GLY A 145 -5.57 5.40 15.86
C GLY A 145 -4.21 6.09 15.71
N ASP A 146 -3.43 6.25 16.79
CA ASP A 146 -2.12 6.90 16.67
C ASP A 146 -1.06 5.93 16.14
N TYR A 147 -0.99 5.83 14.82
CA TYR A 147 0.12 5.21 14.09
C TYR A 147 1.10 6.24 13.53
N TYR A 148 0.76 7.53 13.60
CA TYR A 148 1.64 8.60 13.14
C TYR A 148 2.81 8.82 14.10
N THR A 149 2.54 9.08 15.38
CA THR A 149 3.63 9.38 16.34
C THR A 149 4.57 8.19 16.50
N TYR A 150 4.02 6.99 16.39
CA TYR A 150 4.74 5.73 16.22
C TYR A 150 3.80 4.71 15.56
N PRO A 151 4.25 3.93 14.56
CA PRO A 151 5.63 3.86 14.08
C PRO A 151 5.94 4.76 12.88
N MET A 152 4.94 5.34 12.22
CA MET A 152 5.12 5.99 10.93
C MET A 152 6.17 7.11 10.96
N LYS A 153 6.17 7.99 11.97
CA LYS A 153 7.15 9.06 12.10
C LYS A 153 8.60 8.56 12.17
N ASP A 154 8.83 7.37 12.72
CA ASP A 154 10.16 6.75 12.72
C ASP A 154 10.54 6.22 11.33
N ASP A 155 9.56 5.75 10.57
CA ASP A 155 9.75 5.09 9.27
C ASP A 155 9.88 6.09 8.11
N VAL A 156 9.15 7.21 8.16
CA VAL A 156 9.09 8.20 7.06
C VAL A 156 9.55 9.60 7.46
N GLY A 157 9.92 9.79 8.73
CA GLY A 157 10.30 11.08 9.29
C GLY A 157 9.10 11.94 9.71
N GLU A 158 9.41 13.14 10.22
CA GLU A 158 8.40 14.13 10.60
C GLU A 158 7.79 14.78 9.36
N LEU A 159 6.46 14.67 9.24
CA LEU A 159 5.72 15.35 8.19
C LEU A 159 5.64 16.87 8.47
N PRO A 160 5.79 17.72 7.45
CA PRO A 160 5.55 19.15 7.58
C PRO A 160 4.12 19.43 8.06
N PRO A 161 3.90 20.45 8.91
CA PRO A 161 2.54 20.81 9.36
C PRO A 161 1.55 21.11 8.22
N GLU A 162 2.02 21.68 7.12
CA GLU A 162 1.24 21.96 5.91
C GLU A 162 0.78 20.71 5.14
N ASP A 163 1.41 19.57 5.41
CA ASP A 163 1.14 18.28 4.81
C ASP A 163 0.37 17.35 5.74
N CYS A 164 -0.16 17.91 6.84
CA CYS A 164 -1.01 17.20 7.78
C CYS A 164 -2.32 17.96 8.01
N PHE A 165 -3.40 17.22 8.11
CA PHE A 165 -4.68 17.70 8.59
C PHE A 165 -5.10 16.90 9.82
N TYR A 166 -5.33 17.59 10.92
CA TYR A 166 -5.71 17.00 12.19
C TYR A 166 -7.15 17.34 12.56
N GLU A 167 -7.82 16.39 13.19
CA GLU A 167 -9.14 16.55 13.78
C GLU A 167 -9.09 16.23 15.26
N SER A 168 -9.85 16.98 16.06
CA SER A 168 -9.95 16.68 17.48
C SER A 168 -11.04 15.62 17.72
N THR A 169 -10.81 14.70 18.65
CA THR A 169 -11.87 13.80 19.12
C THR A 169 -13.06 14.59 19.67
N TYR A 170 -14.25 14.00 19.69
CA TYR A 170 -15.47 14.68 20.18
C TYR A 170 -15.35 15.21 21.62
N ASP A 171 -14.56 14.55 22.47
CA ASP A 171 -14.27 14.99 23.84
C ASP A 171 -13.10 15.99 23.93
N GLY A 172 -12.45 16.30 22.80
CA GLY A 172 -11.30 17.20 22.68
C GLY A 172 -10.02 16.68 23.32
N LYS A 173 -9.95 15.38 23.65
CA LYS A 173 -8.84 14.79 24.38
C LYS A 173 -7.62 14.50 23.50
N TYR A 174 -7.85 14.18 22.24
CA TYR A 174 -6.80 13.79 21.29
C TYR A 174 -6.96 14.51 19.96
N ASP A 175 -5.84 14.89 19.36
CA ASP A 175 -5.76 15.28 17.96
C ASP A 175 -5.38 14.05 17.13
N LEU A 176 -6.18 13.77 16.11
CA LEU A 176 -6.08 12.62 15.22
C LEU A 176 -5.59 13.10 13.87
N LEU A 177 -4.55 12.48 13.32
CA LEU A 177 -4.17 12.75 11.94
C LEU A 177 -5.28 12.19 11.03
N ALA A 178 -6.05 13.06 10.40
CA ALA A 178 -7.20 12.69 9.57
C ALA A 178 -6.85 12.60 8.09
N ALA A 179 -5.91 13.42 7.62
CA ALA A 179 -5.34 13.29 6.28
C ALA A 179 -3.89 13.77 6.27
N TYR A 180 -3.09 13.24 5.35
CA TYR A 180 -1.71 13.67 5.18
C TYR A 180 -1.19 13.43 3.77
N TYR A 181 -0.11 14.14 3.45
CA TYR A 181 0.66 14.02 2.22
C TYR A 181 2.07 13.53 2.51
N TYR A 182 2.60 12.70 1.61
CA TYR A 182 3.99 12.25 1.63
C TYR A 182 4.51 12.10 0.21
N GLU A 183 5.78 12.45 -0.04
CA GLU A 183 6.45 12.24 -1.32
C GLU A 183 7.62 11.26 -1.14
N LEU A 184 7.70 10.25 -2.01
CA LEU A 184 8.84 9.33 -2.10
C LEU A 184 9.28 9.20 -3.55
N TYR A 185 10.55 9.47 -3.83
CA TYR A 185 11.15 9.38 -5.17
C TYR A 185 10.35 10.11 -6.27
N GLY A 186 9.68 11.21 -5.90
CA GLY A 186 8.85 12.01 -6.82
C GLY A 186 7.43 11.46 -7.06
N PHE A 187 7.05 10.38 -6.38
CA PHE A 187 5.68 9.88 -6.32
C PHE A 187 4.94 10.49 -5.13
N ASP A 188 3.73 10.99 -5.36
CA ASP A 188 2.88 11.56 -4.32
C ASP A 188 1.95 10.52 -3.72
N PHE A 189 1.88 10.52 -2.40
CA PHE A 189 0.97 9.72 -1.61
C PHE A 189 0.09 10.65 -0.80
N LEU A 190 -1.20 10.63 -1.11
CA LEU A 190 -2.20 11.41 -0.40
C LEU A 190 -3.11 10.45 0.35
N CYS A 191 -3.06 10.51 1.67
CA CYS A 191 -3.65 9.53 2.55
C CYS A 191 -4.82 10.14 3.32
N LEU A 192 -5.95 9.43 3.35
CA LEU A 192 -7.15 9.81 4.09
C LEU A 192 -7.43 8.75 5.14
N ASN A 193 -7.19 9.10 6.41
CA ASN A 193 -7.47 8.25 7.54
C ASN A 193 -8.97 8.19 7.79
N THR A 194 -9.43 7.01 8.19
CA THR A 194 -10.72 6.92 8.86
C THR A 194 -10.63 7.77 10.13
N GLY A 195 -11.50 8.76 10.27
CA GLY A 195 -11.57 9.58 11.48
C GLY A 195 -12.41 8.90 12.57
N ASN A 196 -12.43 9.46 13.77
CA ASN A 196 -13.25 8.96 14.88
C ASN A 196 -14.77 9.25 14.71
N PHE A 197 -15.17 9.86 13.59
CA PHE A 197 -16.52 10.32 13.30
C PHE A 197 -17.41 9.28 12.60
N ILE A 198 -16.94 8.04 12.47
CA ILE A 198 -17.70 6.95 11.84
C ILE A 198 -18.77 6.32 12.76
N TYR A 199 -18.91 6.78 14.00
CA TYR A 199 -19.89 6.27 14.97
C TYR A 199 -20.94 7.32 15.32
N GLU A 200 -22.20 6.87 15.46
CA GLU A 200 -23.34 7.74 15.78
C GLU A 200 -23.12 8.50 17.08
N TYR A 201 -22.43 7.86 18.03
CA TYR A 201 -22.12 8.44 19.30
C TYR A 201 -20.61 8.66 19.46
N PRO A 202 -20.22 9.80 20.07
CA PRO A 202 -18.83 10.10 20.44
C PRO A 202 -18.07 9.03 21.21
N ASP A 203 -18.79 8.09 21.84
CA ASP A 203 -18.23 6.98 22.60
C ASP A 203 -17.95 5.73 21.74
N GLY A 204 -18.17 5.77 20.42
CA GLY A 204 -17.99 4.60 19.53
C GLY A 204 -19.12 3.60 19.59
N SER A 205 -20.11 3.86 20.43
CA SER A 205 -21.35 3.11 20.42
C SER A 205 -22.28 3.63 19.32
N GLY A 206 -23.36 2.89 19.09
CA GLY A 206 -24.33 3.17 18.04
C GLY A 206 -24.00 2.47 16.73
N GLY A 207 -24.79 2.77 15.70
CA GLY A 207 -24.47 2.32 14.36
C GLY A 207 -23.27 3.06 13.79
N TYR A 208 -22.63 2.47 12.78
CA TYR A 208 -21.77 3.24 11.88
C TYR A 208 -22.59 4.40 11.30
N THR A 209 -22.06 5.62 11.26
CA THR A 209 -22.67 6.83 10.64
C THR A 209 -22.66 6.77 9.11
N GLY A 210 -22.81 5.58 8.53
CA GLY A 210 -22.88 5.40 7.09
C GLY A 210 -21.51 5.31 6.39
N TYR A 211 -20.43 4.96 7.09
CA TYR A 211 -19.08 4.94 6.50
C TYR A 211 -18.79 6.25 5.78
N GLU A 212 -18.63 7.33 6.54
CA GLU A 212 -18.33 8.66 5.99
C GLU A 212 -17.02 9.20 6.54
N TYR A 213 -16.27 9.90 5.70
CA TYR A 213 -15.19 10.77 6.16
C TYR A 213 -15.76 12.14 6.54
N SER A 214 -15.05 12.88 7.39
CA SER A 214 -15.42 14.26 7.67
C SER A 214 -15.38 15.10 6.38
N LEU A 215 -16.19 16.15 6.34
CA LEU A 215 -16.19 17.04 5.17
C LEU A 215 -14.88 17.85 5.12
N GLU A 216 -14.34 18.24 6.27
CA GLU A 216 -13.16 19.06 6.40
C GLU A 216 -11.89 18.33 5.93
N SER A 217 -11.72 17.05 6.27
CA SER A 217 -10.61 16.24 5.74
C SER A 217 -10.69 16.11 4.22
N VAL A 218 -11.88 15.86 3.67
CA VAL A 218 -12.09 15.79 2.21
C VAL A 218 -11.84 17.15 1.53
N GLN A 219 -12.20 18.27 2.16
CA GLN A 219 -11.87 19.60 1.65
C GLN A 219 -10.36 19.84 1.63
N TRP A 220 -9.64 19.39 2.66
CA TRP A 220 -8.19 19.45 2.69
C TRP A 220 -7.56 18.59 1.58
N ILE A 221 -8.06 17.35 1.38
CA ILE A 221 -7.65 16.49 0.26
C ILE A 221 -7.81 17.20 -1.08
N LYS A 222 -8.96 17.84 -1.31
CA LYS A 222 -9.20 18.61 -2.52
C LYS A 222 -8.15 19.71 -2.68
N GLN A 223 -7.91 20.50 -1.63
CA GLN A 223 -6.95 21.59 -1.70
C GLN A 223 -5.54 21.07 -2.02
N LYS A 224 -5.10 20.00 -1.37
CA LYS A 224 -3.78 19.41 -1.60
C LYS A 224 -3.63 18.84 -3.02
N LEU A 225 -4.68 18.24 -3.57
CA LEU A 225 -4.69 17.82 -4.97
C LEU A 225 -4.62 19.03 -5.92
N ASP A 226 -5.36 20.10 -5.67
CA ASP A 226 -5.27 21.33 -6.47
C ASP A 226 -3.83 21.88 -6.48
N GLU A 227 -3.15 21.87 -5.32
CA GLU A 227 -1.73 22.27 -5.17
C GLU A 227 -0.79 21.37 -6.01
N ILE A 228 -0.90 20.05 -5.88
CA ILE A 228 -0.05 19.08 -6.60
C ILE A 228 -0.23 19.22 -8.13
N TYR A 229 -1.47 19.33 -8.59
CA TYR A 229 -1.78 19.38 -10.02
C TYR A 229 -1.63 20.78 -10.64
N GLU A 230 -1.52 21.85 -9.84
CA GLU A 230 -1.14 23.18 -10.33
C GLU A 230 0.27 23.15 -10.92
N GLU A 231 1.19 22.42 -10.27
CA GLU A 231 2.58 22.27 -10.72
C GLU A 231 2.70 21.31 -11.91
N ASN A 232 2.00 20.17 -11.85
CA ASN A 232 2.04 19.16 -12.91
C ASN A 232 0.68 18.47 -13.09
N LYS A 233 -0.04 18.85 -14.15
CA LYS A 233 -1.35 18.32 -14.50
C LYS A 233 -1.38 16.83 -14.85
N ASP A 234 -0.23 16.28 -15.22
CA ASP A 234 -0.09 14.88 -15.64
C ASP A 234 0.56 14.00 -14.56
N LYS A 235 0.84 14.53 -13.35
CA LYS A 235 1.48 13.77 -12.26
C LYS A 235 0.60 12.57 -11.85
N THR A 236 1.23 11.44 -11.56
CA THR A 236 0.54 10.29 -10.96
C THR A 236 0.55 10.47 -9.45
N VAL A 237 -0.64 10.48 -8.86
CA VAL A 237 -0.85 10.56 -7.41
C VAL A 237 -1.48 9.25 -6.94
N PHE A 238 -0.93 8.66 -5.89
CA PHE A 238 -1.55 7.56 -5.18
C PHE A 238 -2.42 8.11 -4.06
N PHE A 239 -3.73 7.95 -4.19
CA PHE A 239 -4.69 8.28 -3.15
C PHE A 239 -5.01 7.02 -2.33
N ILE A 240 -4.80 7.08 -1.03
CA ILE A 240 -4.92 5.91 -0.15
C ILE A 240 -6.02 6.18 0.88
N MET A 241 -6.97 5.25 0.98
CA MET A 241 -8.12 5.36 1.87
C MET A 241 -8.56 3.97 2.30
N HIS A 242 -9.07 3.78 3.51
CA HIS A 242 -9.51 2.43 3.92
C HIS A 242 -10.86 2.04 3.28
N MET A 243 -11.88 2.87 3.45
CA MET A 243 -13.26 2.59 3.01
C MET A 243 -13.49 2.92 1.52
N PRO A 244 -13.83 1.95 0.64
CA PRO A 244 -14.08 2.21 -0.78
C PRO A 244 -15.42 2.89 -1.08
N PHE A 245 -15.61 3.37 -2.32
CA PHE A 245 -16.93 3.81 -2.81
C PHE A 245 -17.90 2.62 -2.99
N ASP A 246 -19.19 2.79 -2.66
CA ASP A 246 -20.20 1.72 -2.73
C ASP A 246 -20.46 1.19 -4.15
N ASP A 247 -20.11 1.93 -5.20
CA ASP A 247 -20.22 1.48 -6.59
C ASP A 247 -18.93 0.86 -7.16
N SER A 248 -17.91 0.68 -6.32
CA SER A 248 -16.65 0.01 -6.68
C SER A 248 -16.92 -1.40 -7.23
N ASN A 249 -16.16 -1.81 -8.24
CA ASN A 249 -16.27 -3.11 -8.86
C ASN A 249 -16.09 -4.25 -7.83
N SER A 250 -17.07 -5.14 -7.78
CA SER A 250 -17.07 -6.35 -6.93
C SER A 250 -17.02 -6.09 -5.42
N ILE A 251 -17.35 -4.88 -4.97
CA ILE A 251 -17.53 -4.58 -3.55
C ILE A 251 -18.70 -5.36 -2.94
N ASN A 252 -18.59 -5.70 -1.67
CA ASN A 252 -19.70 -6.23 -0.90
C ASN A 252 -20.76 -5.15 -0.66
N ARG A 253 -22.04 -5.46 -0.90
CA ARG A 253 -23.14 -4.51 -0.68
C ARG A 253 -23.12 -3.97 0.76
N GLY A 254 -23.14 -2.64 0.90
CA GLY A 254 -23.15 -1.98 2.21
C GLY A 254 -21.80 -1.98 2.92
N LYS A 255 -20.71 -2.15 2.17
CA LYS A 255 -19.32 -1.98 2.63
C LYS A 255 -18.65 -0.76 2.00
N GLY A 256 -19.36 0.04 1.21
CA GLY A 256 -18.83 1.28 0.69
C GLY A 256 -19.32 2.49 1.46
N LEU A 257 -18.70 3.64 1.15
CA LEU A 257 -19.10 4.94 1.66
C LEU A 257 -20.57 5.26 1.33
N ASP A 258 -21.28 5.92 2.24
CA ASP A 258 -22.62 6.45 1.98
C ASP A 258 -22.58 7.45 0.82
N GLU A 259 -23.19 7.07 -0.31
CA GLU A 259 -23.25 7.87 -1.52
C GLU A 259 -24.06 9.17 -1.35
N SER A 260 -24.87 9.28 -0.29
CA SER A 260 -25.64 10.48 0.04
C SER A 260 -24.88 11.48 0.91
N ALA A 261 -23.78 11.07 1.53
CA ALA A 261 -22.95 11.94 2.35
C ALA A 261 -22.26 13.02 1.51
N GLN A 262 -22.24 14.26 2.00
CA GLN A 262 -21.65 15.39 1.28
C GLN A 262 -20.14 15.21 1.07
N SER A 263 -19.45 14.62 2.04
CA SER A 263 -18.03 14.28 1.96
C SER A 263 -17.77 13.25 0.86
N THR A 264 -18.57 12.18 0.77
CA THR A 264 -18.46 11.17 -0.29
C THR A 264 -18.67 11.77 -1.69
N ILE A 265 -19.72 12.60 -1.86
CA ILE A 265 -20.01 13.26 -3.14
C ILE A 265 -18.85 14.18 -3.54
N LEU A 266 -18.33 14.97 -2.59
CA LEU A 266 -17.19 15.85 -2.84
C LEU A 266 -15.94 15.04 -3.21
N LEU A 267 -15.60 14.04 -2.41
CA LEU A 267 -14.40 13.22 -2.62
C LEU A 267 -14.43 12.56 -3.99
N LYS A 268 -15.53 11.88 -4.33
CA LYS A 268 -15.69 11.18 -5.61
C LYS A 268 -15.54 12.13 -6.80
N LYS A 269 -16.12 13.33 -6.71
CA LYS A 269 -15.96 14.37 -7.73
C LYS A 269 -14.52 14.85 -7.83
N THR A 270 -13.89 15.14 -6.69
CA THR A 270 -12.50 15.61 -6.61
C THR A 270 -11.54 14.60 -7.23
N LEU A 271 -11.61 13.33 -6.87
CA LEU A 271 -10.70 12.32 -7.42
C LEU A 271 -10.90 12.13 -8.93
N ALA A 272 -12.14 12.20 -9.41
CA ALA A 272 -12.49 12.05 -10.82
C ALA A 272 -11.95 13.17 -11.73
N GLU A 273 -11.61 14.33 -11.18
CA GLU A 273 -11.00 15.44 -11.94
C GLU A 273 -9.56 15.11 -12.39
N HIS A 274 -8.95 14.06 -11.82
CA HIS A 274 -7.54 13.71 -12.01
C HIS A 274 -7.36 12.33 -12.67
N PRO A 275 -7.22 12.25 -14.00
CA PRO A 275 -7.26 10.98 -14.74
C PRO A 275 -6.06 10.05 -14.49
N ASN A 276 -4.96 10.56 -13.95
CA ASN A 276 -3.75 9.80 -13.62
C ASN A 276 -3.68 9.41 -12.13
N LEU A 277 -4.71 9.71 -11.35
CA LEU A 277 -4.79 9.35 -9.94
C LEU A 277 -5.17 7.88 -9.77
N ILE A 278 -4.47 7.19 -8.87
CA ILE A 278 -4.70 5.79 -8.54
C ILE A 278 -5.20 5.71 -7.10
N THR A 279 -6.39 5.16 -6.90
CA THR A 279 -6.93 4.92 -5.56
C THR A 279 -6.62 3.51 -5.09
N LEU A 280 -6.03 3.40 -3.89
CA LEU A 280 -5.78 2.16 -3.18
C LEU A 280 -6.67 2.09 -1.94
N TYR A 281 -7.33 0.94 -1.72
CA TYR A 281 -8.26 0.77 -0.60
C TYR A 281 -8.33 -0.64 -0.03
N GLY A 282 -8.93 -0.75 1.17
CA GLY A 282 -9.15 -1.98 1.94
C GLY A 282 -10.63 -2.28 2.23
N HIS A 283 -10.93 -2.62 3.48
CA HIS A 283 -12.27 -2.72 4.12
C HIS A 283 -13.23 -3.80 3.61
N ASP A 284 -13.34 -3.99 2.29
CA ASP A 284 -14.40 -4.84 1.72
C ASP A 284 -14.12 -6.35 1.89
N HIS A 285 -12.85 -6.71 2.21
CA HIS A 285 -12.22 -8.05 2.28
C HIS A 285 -12.39 -8.90 1.03
N GLY A 286 -13.17 -8.38 0.09
CA GLY A 286 -13.58 -9.05 -1.08
C GLY A 286 -14.36 -10.33 -0.98
N LYS A 287 -14.87 -10.73 -2.13
CA LYS A 287 -15.20 -12.12 -2.44
C LYS A 287 -14.42 -12.56 -3.66
N ASP A 288 -14.49 -13.85 -3.96
CA ASP A 288 -13.88 -14.48 -5.13
C ASP A 288 -14.52 -14.02 -6.49
N SER A 289 -14.97 -12.77 -6.58
CA SER A 289 -15.59 -12.14 -7.75
C SER A 289 -14.61 -11.25 -8.53
N ALA A 290 -13.30 -11.50 -8.43
CA ALA A 290 -12.28 -10.78 -9.17
C ALA A 290 -12.41 -11.03 -10.70
N TYR A 291 -12.18 -9.98 -11.49
CA TYR A 291 -12.39 -9.97 -12.94
C TYR A 291 -11.34 -10.83 -13.69
N ILE A 292 -10.13 -10.93 -13.16
CA ILE A 292 -9.02 -11.74 -13.67
C ILE A 292 -8.49 -12.58 -12.50
N ARG A 293 -8.15 -13.84 -12.77
CA ARG A 293 -7.76 -14.84 -11.75
C ARG A 293 -6.45 -15.57 -12.06
N THR A 294 -5.80 -15.25 -13.18
CA THR A 294 -4.67 -16.05 -13.62
C THR A 294 -3.47 -15.88 -12.71
N ASP A 295 -3.21 -14.66 -12.20
CA ASP A 295 -2.12 -14.39 -11.23
C ASP A 295 -2.41 -13.21 -10.27
N THR A 296 -3.45 -12.40 -10.53
CA THR A 296 -3.82 -11.22 -9.69
C THR A 296 -5.34 -11.13 -9.58
N ALA A 297 -5.89 -10.98 -8.37
CA ALA A 297 -7.31 -10.64 -8.19
C ALA A 297 -7.52 -9.15 -8.49
N GLN A 298 -7.85 -8.80 -9.74
CA GLN A 298 -8.05 -7.39 -10.12
C GLN A 298 -9.49 -6.93 -9.84
N ARG A 299 -9.62 -5.85 -9.06
CA ARG A 299 -10.84 -5.07 -8.85
C ARG A 299 -10.60 -3.60 -9.20
N VAL A 300 -10.24 -3.35 -10.45
CA VAL A 300 -10.07 -1.98 -10.92
C VAL A 300 -11.44 -1.39 -11.21
N THR A 301 -11.74 -0.23 -10.61
CA THR A 301 -12.89 0.59 -10.97
C THR A 301 -12.39 1.83 -11.68
N GLN A 302 -12.87 2.05 -12.91
CA GLN A 302 -12.61 3.27 -13.64
C GLN A 302 -13.81 4.21 -13.47
N TYR A 303 -13.54 5.48 -13.25
CA TYR A 303 -14.54 6.54 -13.19
C TYR A 303 -14.30 7.54 -14.34
N ASP A 304 -15.38 8.10 -14.86
CA ASP A 304 -15.35 9.26 -15.75
C ASP A 304 -15.06 10.55 -14.96
N ILE A 305 -14.88 11.67 -15.68
CA ILE A 305 -14.60 12.99 -15.08
C ILE A 305 -15.71 13.52 -14.17
N ASN A 306 -16.89 12.90 -14.16
CA ASN A 306 -18.01 13.25 -13.29
C ASN A 306 -18.11 12.30 -12.09
N GLY A 307 -17.13 11.40 -11.91
CA GLY A 307 -17.14 10.37 -10.89
C GLY A 307 -18.15 9.25 -11.17
N LYS A 308 -18.59 9.07 -12.42
CA LYS A 308 -19.49 7.97 -12.79
C LYS A 308 -18.69 6.83 -13.39
N LYS A 309 -18.97 5.62 -12.92
CA LYS A 309 -18.41 4.38 -13.46
C LYS A 309 -18.82 4.13 -14.92
#